data_AF-A0A4R5N980-F1
#
_entry.id   AF-A0A4R5N980-F1
#
_cell.length_a   1.000
_cell.length_b   1.000
_cell.length_c   1.000
_cell.angle_alpha   90.00
_cell.angle_beta   90.00
_cell.angle_gamma   90.00
#
_symmetry.space_group_name_H-M   'P 1'
#
loop_
_entity.id
_entity.type
_entity.pdbx_description
1 polymer ?
#
loop_
_entity_poly.entity_id
_entity_poly.type
_entity_poly.pdbx_seq_one_letter_code
_entity_poly.pdbx_strand_id
1 'polypeptide(L)'
;MADKIDAVLRDYFTGALDLKIIQRKRELDSVGSTDENVGGGRAQNKHTRPLDDMLIRYESDYELQALFRQRRIMKEWLSSGVCDKETNEILKLHYGKKYTWDKISNELFIGRNTAIRKRNWFKRVLAVQM
;
A
#
# COMPACT_ATOMS: atom_id res chain seq x y z
N MET A 1 -10.89 -13.01 5.54
CA MET A 1 -9.45 -12.72 5.79
C MET A 1 -8.61 -12.89 4.53
N ALA A 2 -8.85 -13.94 3.72
CA ALA A 2 -8.16 -14.16 2.43
C ALA A 2 -8.31 -13.00 1.43
N ASP A 3 -9.48 -12.36 1.37
CA ASP A 3 -9.78 -11.29 0.40
C ASP A 3 -9.06 -9.98 0.69
N LYS A 4 -8.81 -9.67 1.98
CA LYS A 4 -8.10 -8.45 2.38
C LYS A 4 -6.63 -8.48 1.94
N ILE A 5 -5.99 -9.64 2.09
CA ILE A 5 -4.59 -9.82 1.68
C ILE A 5 -4.48 -9.82 0.16
N ASP A 6 -5.42 -10.44 -0.55
CA ASP A 6 -5.45 -10.41 -2.02
C ASP A 6 -5.64 -8.99 -2.56
N ALA A 7 -6.45 -8.17 -1.87
CA ALA A 7 -6.62 -6.76 -2.21
C ALA A 7 -5.31 -5.98 -2.04
N VAL A 8 -4.61 -6.12 -0.91
CA VAL A 8 -3.31 -5.49 -0.68
C VAL A 8 -2.29 -5.91 -1.75
N LEU A 9 -2.20 -7.21 -2.04
CA LEU A 9 -1.24 -7.72 -3.03
C LEU A 9 -1.53 -7.16 -4.41
N ARG A 10 -2.81 -7.11 -4.79
CA ARG A 10 -3.25 -6.48 -6.04
C ARG A 10 -2.89 -5.01 -6.08
N ASP A 11 -3.21 -4.26 -5.03
CA ASP A 11 -2.93 -2.84 -4.97
C ASP A 11 -1.42 -2.56 -5.05
N TYR A 12 -0.61 -3.38 -4.39
CA TYR A 12 0.84 -3.25 -4.41
C TYR A 12 1.40 -3.52 -5.82
N PHE A 13 1.10 -4.68 -6.42
CA PHE A 13 1.67 -5.07 -7.71
C PHE A 13 1.12 -4.28 -8.91
N THR A 14 -0.04 -3.65 -8.77
CA THR A 14 -0.60 -2.74 -9.80
C THR A 14 -0.16 -1.29 -9.62
N GLY A 15 0.52 -0.96 -8.51
CA GLY A 15 0.86 0.42 -8.15
C GLY A 15 -0.31 1.23 -7.57
N ALA A 16 -1.51 0.65 -7.47
CA ALA A 16 -2.67 1.33 -6.91
C ALA A 16 -2.49 1.70 -5.42
N LEU A 17 -1.65 0.96 -4.68
CA LEU A 17 -1.34 1.30 -3.28
C LEU A 17 -0.68 2.68 -3.16
N ASP A 18 0.27 2.99 -4.03
CA ASP A 18 0.93 4.30 -4.04
C ASP A 18 -0.03 5.41 -4.49
N LEU A 19 -0.92 5.12 -5.45
CA LEU A 19 -1.98 6.04 -5.86
C LEU A 19 -2.93 6.36 -4.71
N LYS A 20 -3.34 5.35 -3.92
CA LYS A 20 -4.17 5.55 -2.71
C LYS A 20 -3.49 6.44 -1.68
N ILE A 21 -2.18 6.26 -1.45
CA ILE A 21 -1.39 7.12 -0.55
C ILE A 21 -1.39 8.56 -1.07
N ILE A 22 -1.13 8.78 -2.36
CA ILE A 22 -1.10 10.11 -2.97
C ILE A 22 -2.47 10.77 -2.89
N GLN A 23 -3.53 10.02 -3.20
CA GLN A 23 -4.90 10.49 -3.13
C GLN A 23 -5.25 10.92 -1.71
N ARG A 24 -4.96 10.08 -0.71
CA ARG A 24 -5.26 10.39 0.70
C ARG A 24 -4.53 11.63 1.20
N LYS A 25 -3.26 11.80 0.82
CA LYS A 25 -2.50 13.03 1.11
C LYS A 25 -3.18 14.27 0.54
N ARG A 26 -3.62 14.22 -0.73
CA ARG A 26 -4.33 15.34 -1.37
C ARG A 26 -5.65 15.68 -0.69
N GLU A 27 -6.39 14.67 -0.23
CA GLU A 27 -7.62 14.85 0.55
C GLU A 27 -7.33 15.55 1.89
N LEU A 28 -6.28 15.14 2.61
CA LEU A 28 -5.89 15.78 3.87
C LEU A 28 -5.41 17.22 3.68
N ASP A 29 -4.77 17.50 2.54
CA ASP A 29 -4.31 18.85 2.20
C ASP A 29 -5.46 19.78 1.82
N SER A 30 -6.48 19.28 1.12
CA SER A 30 -7.63 20.09 0.68
C SER A 30 -8.58 20.48 1.81
N VAL A 31 -8.70 19.68 2.87
CA VAL A 31 -9.55 19.99 4.04
C VAL A 31 -9.08 21.23 4.81
N GLY A 32 -7.81 21.65 4.63
CA GLY A 32 -7.25 22.83 5.30
C GLY A 32 -7.36 24.15 4.53
N SER A 33 -7.93 24.18 3.32
CA SER A 33 -7.90 25.37 2.45
C SER A 33 -9.18 26.21 2.43
N THR A 34 -10.19 25.91 3.26
CA THR A 34 -11.35 26.79 3.39
C THR A 34 -10.96 28.01 4.20
N ASP A 35 -10.51 29.06 3.53
CA ASP A 35 -10.28 30.38 4.13
C ASP A 35 -11.64 31.02 4.49
N GLU A 36 -12.09 30.79 5.72
CA GLU A 36 -13.27 31.44 6.31
C GLU A 36 -12.92 32.81 6.95
N ASN A 37 -11.87 33.53 6.52
CA ASN A 37 -11.65 34.92 6.96
C ASN A 37 -12.62 35.91 6.28
N VAL A 38 -13.92 35.75 6.51
CA VAL A 38 -14.92 36.80 6.32
C VAL A 38 -14.98 37.63 7.61
N GLY A 39 -13.91 38.35 7.95
CA GLY A 39 -13.92 39.14 9.19
C GLY A 39 -12.57 39.63 9.70
N GLY A 40 -11.84 40.42 8.89
CA GLY A 40 -11.08 41.62 9.30
C GLY A 40 -10.17 41.66 10.55
N GLY A 41 -9.89 40.56 11.24
CA GLY A 41 -9.07 40.52 12.47
C GLY A 41 -7.76 39.79 12.22
N ARG A 42 -6.69 40.51 11.90
CA ARG A 42 -5.34 39.92 11.78
C ARG A 42 -4.91 39.37 13.15
N ALA A 43 -4.93 38.05 13.32
CA ALA A 43 -4.30 37.39 14.46
C ALA A 43 -2.78 37.57 14.40
N GLN A 44 -2.27 38.62 15.06
CA GLN A 44 -0.85 39.02 15.04
C GLN A 44 0.11 38.00 15.67
N ASN A 45 -0.40 36.99 16.38
CA ASN A 45 0.40 35.98 17.11
C ASN A 45 0.25 34.54 16.58
N LYS A 46 -0.26 34.34 15.36
CA LYS A 46 -0.32 32.99 14.77
C LYS A 46 1.06 32.61 14.26
N HIS A 47 1.79 31.79 15.01
CA HIS A 47 2.98 31.11 14.48
C HIS A 47 2.54 30.11 13.42
N THR A 48 2.57 30.51 12.16
CA THR A 48 2.25 29.61 11.05
C THR A 48 3.44 28.68 10.84
N ARG A 49 3.28 27.39 11.18
CA ARG A 49 4.24 26.33 10.85
C ARG A 49 3.59 25.34 9.90
N PRO A 50 3.40 25.72 8.63
CA PRO A 50 2.56 24.97 7.71
C PRO A 50 3.09 23.54 7.45
N LEU A 51 4.41 23.34 7.55
CA LEU A 51 5.03 22.02 7.45
C LEU A 51 4.75 21.14 8.67
N ASP A 52 4.89 21.68 9.89
CA ASP A 52 4.60 20.94 11.13
C ASP A 52 3.12 20.56 11.17
N ASP A 53 2.22 21.49 10.81
CA ASP A 53 0.77 21.25 10.76
C ASP A 53 0.39 20.19 9.70
N MET A 54 1.09 20.17 8.56
CA MET A 54 0.92 19.13 7.54
C MET A 54 1.40 17.77 8.03
N LEU A 55 2.57 17.72 8.68
CA LEU A 55 3.15 16.50 9.21
C LEU A 55 2.24 15.89 10.30
N ILE A 56 1.79 16.72 11.24
CA ILE A 56 0.86 16.31 12.30
C ILE A 56 -0.42 15.73 11.68
N ARG A 57 -1.00 16.39 10.67
CA ARG A 57 -2.17 15.86 9.96
C ARG A 57 -1.91 14.48 9.38
N TYR A 58 -0.80 14.29 8.68
CA TYR A 58 -0.46 12.99 8.07
C TYR A 58 -0.17 11.90 9.09
N GLU A 59 0.50 12.23 10.19
CA GLU A 59 0.79 11.28 11.28
C GLU A 59 -0.48 10.88 12.05
N SER A 60 -1.41 11.82 12.22
CA SER A 60 -2.68 11.58 12.89
C SER A 60 -3.71 10.79 12.06
N ASP A 61 -3.58 10.77 10.73
CA ASP A 61 -4.53 10.08 9.85
C ASP A 61 -4.32 8.56 9.87
N TYR A 62 -5.25 7.86 10.52
CA TYR A 62 -5.20 6.40 10.68
C TYR A 62 -5.13 5.65 9.34
N GLU A 63 -5.87 6.11 8.32
CA GLU A 63 -5.93 5.45 7.02
C GLU A 63 -4.60 5.59 6.27
N LEU A 64 -4.02 6.79 6.24
CA LEU A 64 -2.72 7.05 5.64
C LEU A 64 -1.61 6.23 6.33
N GLN A 65 -1.63 6.16 7.66
CA GLN A 65 -0.68 5.32 8.41
C GLN A 65 -0.87 3.83 8.13
N ALA A 66 -2.11 3.36 7.97
CA ALA A 66 -2.39 1.99 7.56
C ALA A 66 -1.82 1.69 6.15
N LEU A 67 -2.02 2.59 5.18
CA LEU A 67 -1.47 2.44 3.83
C LEU A 67 0.07 2.44 3.83
N PHE A 68 0.71 3.30 4.62
CA PHE A 68 2.16 3.29 4.79
C PHE A 68 2.67 1.99 5.41
N ARG A 69 1.98 1.47 6.43
CA ARG A 69 2.32 0.19 7.05
C ARG A 69 2.25 -0.94 6.01
N GLN A 70 1.18 -1.01 5.23
CA GLN A 70 1.03 -2.02 4.17
C GLN A 70 2.16 -1.93 3.13
N ARG A 71 2.46 -0.72 2.65
CA ARG A 71 3.55 -0.49 1.68
C ARG A 71 4.90 -0.90 2.25
N ARG A 72 5.19 -0.53 3.51
CA ARG A 72 6.44 -0.85 4.20
C ARG A 72 6.62 -2.36 4.33
N ILE A 73 5.63 -3.05 4.89
CA ILE A 73 5.65 -4.51 5.04
C ILE A 73 5.87 -5.18 3.68
N MET A 74 5.12 -4.80 2.65
CA MET A 74 5.28 -5.38 1.31
C MET A 74 6.68 -5.15 0.74
N LYS A 75 7.22 -3.95 0.87
CA LYS A 75 8.56 -3.62 0.39
C LYS A 75 9.62 -4.44 1.13
N GLU A 76 9.56 -4.47 2.46
CA GLU A 76 10.49 -5.24 3.31
C GLU A 76 10.47 -6.72 2.94
N TRP A 77 9.29 -7.33 2.78
CA TRP A 77 9.16 -8.75 2.46
C TRP A 77 9.71 -9.12 1.08
N LEU A 78 9.50 -8.25 0.10
CA LEU A 78 9.99 -8.48 -1.26
C LEU A 78 11.49 -8.17 -1.40
N SER A 79 12.08 -7.35 -0.52
CA SER A 79 13.51 -7.02 -0.54
C SER A 79 14.38 -7.84 0.43
N SER A 80 13.82 -8.33 1.54
CA SER A 80 14.57 -8.99 2.62
C SER A 80 15.00 -10.43 2.33
N GLY A 81 14.68 -10.96 1.14
CA GLY A 81 14.98 -12.35 0.78
C GLY A 81 14.09 -13.39 1.47
N VAL A 82 13.16 -12.97 2.33
CA VAL A 82 12.15 -13.86 2.93
C VAL A 82 11.19 -14.41 1.87
N CYS A 83 10.88 -13.61 0.85
CA CYS A 83 10.24 -14.07 -0.37
C CYS A 83 11.31 -14.53 -1.37
N ASP A 84 11.33 -15.82 -1.72
CA ASP A 84 12.17 -16.31 -2.78
C ASP A 84 11.79 -15.66 -4.13
N LYS A 85 12.78 -15.57 -5.03
CA LYS A 85 12.60 -14.93 -6.35
C LYS A 85 11.46 -15.55 -7.15
N GLU A 86 11.31 -16.87 -7.10
CA GLU A 86 10.23 -17.58 -7.79
C GLU A 86 8.86 -17.21 -7.22
N THR A 87 8.70 -17.20 -5.89
CA THR A 87 7.44 -16.74 -5.26
C THR A 87 7.13 -15.30 -5.62
N ASN A 88 8.13 -14.40 -5.64
CA ASN A 88 7.90 -13.01 -6.03
C ASN A 88 7.38 -12.92 -7.48
N GLU A 89 7.98 -13.67 -8.41
CA GLU A 89 7.53 -13.66 -9.80
C GLU A 89 6.12 -14.29 -9.96
N ILE A 90 5.80 -15.36 -9.21
CA ILE A 90 4.44 -15.91 -9.15
C ILE A 90 3.44 -14.83 -8.73
N LEU A 91 3.74 -14.09 -7.66
CA LEU A 91 2.87 -13.04 -7.13
C LEU A 91 2.71 -11.89 -8.13
N LYS A 92 3.79 -11.46 -8.78
CA LYS A 92 3.77 -10.40 -9.80
C LYS A 92 2.94 -10.79 -11.02
N LEU A 93 3.09 -12.02 -11.53
CA LEU A 93 2.30 -12.52 -12.65
C LEU A 93 0.82 -12.67 -12.27
N HIS A 94 0.53 -13.16 -11.07
CA HIS A 94 -0.84 -13.38 -10.62
C HIS A 94 -1.58 -12.08 -10.27
N TYR A 95 -1.00 -11.20 -9.45
CA TYR A 95 -1.68 -10.00 -8.96
C TYR A 95 -1.45 -8.77 -9.84
N GLY A 96 -0.27 -8.63 -10.45
CA GLY A 96 0.04 -7.53 -11.35
C GLY A 96 -0.49 -7.77 -12.76
N LYS A 97 -0.03 -8.85 -13.41
CA LYS A 97 -0.42 -9.17 -14.80
C LYS A 97 -1.76 -9.92 -14.93
N LYS A 98 -2.35 -10.37 -13.82
CA LYS A 98 -3.61 -11.13 -13.79
C LYS A 98 -3.58 -12.43 -14.61
N TYR A 99 -2.43 -13.09 -14.66
CA TYR A 99 -2.29 -14.35 -15.39
C TYR A 99 -3.06 -15.49 -14.69
N THR A 100 -3.61 -16.40 -15.50
CA THR A 100 -4.17 -17.66 -15.00
C THR A 100 -3.06 -18.56 -14.48
N TRP A 101 -3.41 -19.51 -13.60
CA TRP A 101 -2.42 -20.44 -13.04
C TRP A 101 -1.76 -21.31 -14.10
N ASP A 102 -2.46 -21.67 -15.17
CA ASP A 102 -1.90 -22.42 -16.29
C ASP A 102 -0.86 -21.60 -17.05
N LYS A 103 -1.14 -20.31 -17.27
CA LYS A 103 -0.19 -19.40 -17.90
C LYS A 103 1.06 -19.18 -17.03
N ILE A 104 0.89 -19.03 -15.71
CA ILE A 104 2.01 -18.91 -14.76
C ILE A 104 2.85 -20.19 -14.75
N SER A 105 2.18 -21.36 -14.77
CA SER A 105 2.83 -22.66 -14.82
C SER A 105 3.71 -22.82 -16.06
N ASN A 106 3.20 -22.41 -17.23
CA ASN A 106 3.94 -22.43 -18.48
C ASN A 106 5.08 -21.40 -18.51
N GLU A 107 4.86 -20.17 -18.01
CA GLU A 107 5.86 -19.10 -18.01
C GLU A 107 7.06 -19.43 -17.11
N LEU A 108 6.79 -20.02 -15.95
CA LEU A 108 7.81 -20.30 -14.93
C LEU A 108 8.31 -21.75 -14.93
N PHE A 109 7.78 -22.61 -15.81
CA PHE A 109 8.08 -24.05 -15.87
C PHE A 109 7.91 -24.77 -14.52
N ILE A 110 6.91 -24.36 -13.73
CA ILE A 110 6.57 -24.97 -12.43
C ILE A 110 5.19 -25.60 -12.47
N GLY A 111 4.97 -26.62 -11.63
CA GLY A 111 3.64 -27.21 -11.48
C GLY A 111 2.62 -26.21 -10.94
N ARG A 112 1.40 -26.23 -11.48
CA ARG A 112 0.26 -25.39 -11.04
C ARG A 112 0.06 -25.41 -9.53
N ASN A 113 0.09 -26.60 -8.92
CA ASN A 113 -0.10 -26.77 -7.49
C ASN A 113 1.04 -26.15 -6.67
N THR A 114 2.28 -26.20 -7.18
CA THR A 114 3.44 -25.55 -6.56
C THR A 114 3.26 -24.04 -6.53
N ALA A 115 2.85 -23.43 -7.64
CA ALA A 115 2.59 -21.99 -7.71
C ALA A 115 1.51 -21.54 -6.71
N ILE A 116 0.39 -22.27 -6.67
CA ILE A 116 -0.71 -21.99 -5.72
C ILE A 116 -0.24 -22.15 -4.27
N ARG A 117 0.52 -23.20 -3.98
CA ARG A 117 1.01 -23.50 -2.63
C ARG A 117 1.99 -22.42 -2.14
N LYS A 118 2.91 -21.96 -3.00
CA LYS A 118 3.82 -20.84 -2.71
C LYS A 118 3.07 -19.55 -2.44
N ARG A 119 2.09 -19.20 -3.28
CA ARG A 119 1.20 -18.05 -3.04
C ARG A 119 0.47 -18.18 -1.70
N ASN A 120 -0.09 -19.35 -1.38
CA ASN A 120 -0.83 -19.58 -0.14
C ASN A 120 0.06 -19.57 1.11
N TRP A 121 1.30 -20.02 0.99
CA TRP A 121 2.29 -19.86 2.05
C TRP A 121 2.56 -18.38 2.29
N PHE A 122 2.89 -17.62 1.24
CA PHE A 122 3.18 -16.19 1.36
C PHE A 122 2.01 -15.42 2.00
N LYS A 123 0.78 -15.67 1.54
CA LYS A 123 -0.43 -15.07 2.14
C LYS A 123 -0.56 -15.35 3.64
N ARG A 124 -0.26 -16.57 4.07
CA ARG A 124 -0.34 -16.95 5.49
C ARG A 124 0.68 -16.20 6.32
N VAL A 125 1.90 -16.06 5.81
CA VAL A 125 2.94 -15.34 6.55
C VAL A 125 2.65 -13.84 6.62
N LEU A 126 2.17 -13.26 5.52
CA LEU A 126 1.75 -11.86 5.49
C LEU A 126 0.57 -11.58 6.44
N ALA A 127 -0.36 -12.53 6.59
CA ALA A 127 -1.52 -12.40 7.49
C ALA A 127 -1.14 -12.18 8.96
N VAL A 128 0.02 -12.69 9.39
CA VAL A 128 0.50 -12.56 10.78
C VAL A 128 1.06 -11.16 11.05
N GLN A 129 1.49 -10.45 10.01
CA GLN A 129 2.20 -9.16 10.13
C GLN A 129 1.28 -7.94 9.93
N MET A 130 0.06 -8.15 9.41
CA MET A 130 -0.87 -7.08 9.04
C MET A 130 -1.94 -6.82 10.09
#